data_AF-A0A246ISA9-F1
#
_entry.id   AF-A0A246ISA9-F1
#
_cell.length_a   1.000
_cell.length_b   1.000
_cell.length_c   1.000
_cell.angle_alpha   90.00
_cell.angle_beta   90.00
_cell.angle_gamma   90.00
#
_symmetry.space_group_name_H-M   'P 1'
#
loop_
_entity.id
_entity.type
_entity.pdbx_description
1 polymer ?
#
loop_
_entity_poly.entity_id
_entity_poly.type
_entity_poly.pdbx_seq_one_letter_code
_entity_poly.pdbx_strand_id
1 'polypeptide(L)'
;MFDYLLDRDMYCCYEAMYVQGLHESAARTNAIPRPDIPRPPNVYYSEPRPENPRLISELFNSLFGKALAYAVDNFGREVTLKVIVDNTDEAVLDEYHAGAQRFLDVFKPKIIRRFGFDTASKKKIVHAAEMKTTVSEPQVEQVLSSAKFDISCEDSGLTFAADILVGSLRHHLMNKVKDAGPGSLNSKGAIAGHVLAHQMYGASNLPSQQSLLDTMYRHPQRPLE
;
A
#
# COMPACT_ATOMS: atom_id res chain seq x y z
N MET A 1 -17.49 -20.07 10.61
CA MET A 1 -16.93 -19.09 9.65
C MET A 1 -15.65 -19.62 9.04
N PHE A 2 -14.60 -19.92 9.81
CA PHE A 2 -13.36 -20.48 9.25
C PHE A 2 -13.59 -21.77 8.45
N ASP A 3 -14.40 -22.69 8.97
CA ASP A 3 -14.78 -23.91 8.23
C ASP A 3 -15.42 -23.59 6.87
N TYR A 4 -16.26 -22.56 6.81
CA TYR A 4 -16.90 -22.13 5.56
C TYR A 4 -15.88 -21.64 4.51
N LEU A 5 -14.83 -20.95 4.95
CA LEU A 5 -13.76 -20.46 4.07
C LEU A 5 -12.86 -21.61 3.62
N LEU A 6 -12.51 -22.50 4.56
CA LEU A 6 -11.71 -23.70 4.31
C LEU A 6 -12.40 -24.60 3.27
N ASP A 7 -13.68 -24.89 3.46
CA ASP A 7 -14.48 -25.76 2.60
C ASP A 7 -14.64 -25.23 1.16
N ARG A 8 -14.51 -23.92 0.96
CA ARG A 8 -14.66 -23.24 -0.34
C ARG A 8 -13.35 -22.84 -1.00
N ASP A 9 -12.23 -23.23 -0.39
CA ASP A 9 -10.89 -22.82 -0.78
C ASP A 9 -10.74 -21.30 -0.96
N MET A 10 -11.32 -20.54 -0.03
CA MET A 10 -11.26 -19.09 -0.05
C MET A 10 -9.94 -18.59 0.55
N TYR A 11 -9.10 -18.01 -0.29
CA TYR A 11 -7.82 -17.45 0.14
C TYR A 11 -7.98 -16.11 0.85
N CYS A 12 -7.23 -15.94 1.93
CA CYS A 12 -7.12 -14.70 2.68
C CYS A 12 -5.86 -13.95 2.26
N CYS A 13 -6.03 -12.85 1.52
CA CYS A 13 -4.95 -11.87 1.34
C CYS A 13 -4.92 -10.97 2.57
N TYR A 14 -3.75 -10.82 3.21
CA TYR A 14 -3.60 -9.91 4.34
C TYR A 14 -2.37 -9.02 4.22
N GLU A 15 -2.44 -7.90 4.92
CA GLU A 15 -1.32 -6.98 5.12
C GLU A 15 -1.28 -6.57 6.59
N ALA A 16 -0.07 -6.54 7.14
CA ALA A 16 0.16 -6.09 8.51
C ALA A 16 1.31 -5.09 8.58
N MET A 17 1.19 -4.09 9.43
CA MET A 17 2.14 -2.98 9.52
C MET A 17 2.28 -2.51 10.96
N TYR A 18 3.50 -2.13 11.37
CA TYR A 18 3.71 -1.42 12.61
C TYR A 18 3.40 0.07 12.44
N VAL A 19 2.49 0.60 13.26
CA VAL A 19 2.17 2.03 13.29
C VAL A 19 3.41 2.88 13.56
N GLN A 20 4.26 2.45 14.49
CA GLN A 20 5.52 3.14 14.77
C GLN A 20 6.47 3.12 13.56
N GLY A 21 6.51 2.01 12.81
CA GLY A 21 7.31 1.91 11.59
C GLY A 21 6.82 2.84 10.48
N LEU A 22 5.49 3.04 10.36
CA LEU A 22 4.92 4.03 9.46
C LEU A 22 5.34 5.46 9.82
N HIS A 23 5.23 5.84 11.09
CA HIS A 23 5.62 7.17 11.55
C HIS A 23 7.11 7.44 11.33
N GLU A 24 7.97 6.47 11.61
CA GLU A 24 9.40 6.62 11.37
C GLU A 24 9.74 6.68 9.88
N SER A 25 9.04 5.90 9.05
CA SER A 25 9.20 5.98 7.60
C SER A 25 8.83 7.37 7.08
N ALA A 26 7.69 7.92 7.52
CA ALA A 26 7.27 9.27 7.18
C ALA A 26 8.30 10.32 7.66
N ALA A 27 8.81 10.18 8.89
CA ALA A 27 9.84 11.06 9.43
C ALA A 27 11.13 11.01 8.61
N ARG A 28 11.59 9.80 8.21
CA ARG A 28 12.75 9.62 7.33
C ARG A 28 12.55 10.29 5.98
N THR A 29 11.41 10.07 5.32
CA THR A 29 11.08 10.70 4.03
C THR A 29 11.06 12.22 4.14
N ASN A 30 10.43 12.76 5.18
CA ASN A 30 10.36 14.20 5.42
C ASN A 30 11.71 14.83 5.78
N ALA A 31 12.66 14.03 6.29
CA ALA A 31 14.01 14.48 6.63
C ALA A 31 14.98 14.47 5.43
N ILE A 32 14.60 13.88 4.29
CA ILE A 32 15.46 13.86 3.09
C ILE A 32 15.73 15.31 2.67
N PRO A 33 17.01 15.76 2.72
CA PRO A 33 17.35 17.12 2.34
C PRO A 33 17.04 17.29 0.86
N ARG A 34 16.41 18.42 0.53
CA ARG A 34 16.04 18.69 -0.85
C ARG A 34 17.31 18.94 -1.66
N PRO A 35 17.36 18.48 -2.92
CA PRO A 35 18.47 18.81 -3.79
C PRO A 35 18.58 20.34 -3.89
N ASP A 36 19.80 20.84 -3.74
CA ASP A 36 20.12 22.26 -3.91
C ASP A 36 20.05 22.62 -5.39
N ILE A 37 18.84 22.91 -5.85
CA ILE A 37 18.58 23.31 -7.23
C ILE A 37 18.72 24.83 -7.26
N PRO A 38 19.61 25.40 -8.11
CA PRO A 38 19.77 26.83 -8.28
C PRO A 38 18.41 27.49 -8.53
N ARG A 39 17.96 28.33 -7.60
CA ARG A 39 16.70 29.05 -7.73
C ARG A 39 16.95 30.35 -8.47
N PRO A 40 16.14 30.69 -9.50
CA PRO A 40 16.23 32.01 -10.12
C PRO A 40 16.07 33.10 -9.05
N PRO A 41 16.86 34.19 -9.10
CA PRO A 41 16.64 35.32 -8.22
C PRO A 41 15.21 35.85 -8.44
N ASN A 42 14.51 36.18 -7.35
CA ASN A 42 13.13 36.70 -7.33
C ASN A 42 11.99 35.69 -7.59
N VAL A 43 12.26 34.38 -7.65
CA VAL A 43 11.20 33.37 -7.74
C VAL A 43 11.00 32.65 -6.40
N TYR A 44 9.81 32.82 -5.81
CA TYR A 44 9.40 32.08 -4.63
C TYR A 44 8.62 30.83 -5.02
N TYR A 45 8.98 29.68 -4.46
CA TYR A 45 8.23 28.44 -4.62
C TYR A 45 7.52 28.09 -3.33
N SER A 46 6.29 27.58 -3.42
CA SER A 46 5.64 26.96 -2.26
C SER A 46 6.47 25.78 -1.77
N GLU A 47 6.71 25.74 -0.46
CA GLU A 47 7.29 24.59 0.22
C GLU A 47 6.29 23.41 0.12
N PRO A 48 6.70 22.24 -0.41
CA PRO A 48 5.89 21.04 -0.31
C PRO A 48 5.56 20.74 1.16
N ARG A 49 4.31 20.34 1.39
CA ARG A 49 3.86 19.95 2.73
C ARG A 49 4.53 18.62 3.12
N PRO A 50 4.87 18.43 4.40
CA PRO A 50 5.33 17.15 4.89
C PRO A 50 4.32 16.05 4.57
N GLU A 51 4.81 14.89 4.18
CA GLU A 51 3.99 13.71 3.99
C GLU A 51 3.57 13.15 5.35
N ASN A 52 2.27 12.98 5.55
CA ASN A 52 1.69 12.30 6.71
C ASN A 52 0.71 11.25 6.18
N PRO A 53 1.20 10.08 5.77
CA PRO A 53 0.35 9.03 5.24
C PRO A 53 -0.64 8.54 6.30
N ARG A 54 -1.88 8.29 5.89
CA ARG A 54 -2.89 7.66 6.74
C ARG A 54 -2.65 6.15 6.73
N LEU A 55 -2.62 5.55 7.92
CA LEU A 55 -2.38 4.11 8.09
C LEU A 55 -3.33 3.26 7.24
N ILE A 56 -4.62 3.59 7.25
CA ILE A 56 -5.64 2.82 6.53
C ILE A 56 -5.43 2.86 5.02
N SER A 57 -5.05 4.02 4.48
CA SER A 57 -4.80 4.22 3.05
C SER A 57 -3.53 3.47 2.60
N GLU A 58 -2.50 3.41 3.45
CA GLU A 58 -1.29 2.62 3.19
C GLU A 58 -1.54 1.11 3.24
N LEU A 59 -2.32 0.64 4.23
CA LEU A 59 -2.74 -0.76 4.32
C LEU A 59 -3.61 -1.16 3.11
N PHE A 60 -4.54 -0.29 2.71
CA PHE A 60 -5.36 -0.52 1.53
C PHE A 60 -4.50 -0.65 0.27
N ASN A 61 -3.60 0.29 -0.01
CA ASN A 61 -2.76 0.27 -1.21
C ASN A 61 -1.93 -1.01 -1.30
N SER A 62 -1.37 -1.43 -0.16
CA SER A 62 -0.56 -2.62 -0.02
C SER A 62 -1.38 -3.90 -0.25
N LEU A 63 -2.54 -4.00 0.42
CA LEU A 63 -3.45 -5.12 0.29
C LEU A 63 -4.02 -5.23 -1.13
N PHE A 64 -4.35 -4.10 -1.77
CA PHE A 64 -4.81 -4.04 -3.15
C PHE A 64 -3.76 -4.61 -4.11
N GLY A 65 -2.49 -4.25 -3.94
CA GLY A 65 -1.39 -4.81 -4.73
C GLY A 65 -1.26 -6.32 -4.58
N LYS A 66 -1.33 -6.84 -3.34
CA LYS A 66 -1.34 -8.29 -3.08
C LYS A 66 -2.56 -8.99 -3.67
N ALA A 67 -3.74 -8.40 -3.55
CA ALA A 67 -4.98 -8.95 -4.12
C ALA A 67 -4.92 -9.00 -5.65
N LEU A 68 -4.31 -7.99 -6.29
CA LEU A 68 -4.08 -8.00 -7.73
C LEU A 68 -3.08 -9.09 -8.14
N ALA A 69 -1.96 -9.23 -7.42
CA ALA A 69 -1.01 -10.29 -7.67
C ALA A 69 -1.65 -11.68 -7.54
N TYR A 70 -2.42 -11.90 -6.46
CA TYR A 70 -3.21 -13.12 -6.28
C TYR A 70 -4.16 -13.36 -7.45
N ALA A 71 -4.91 -12.33 -7.86
CA ALA A 71 -5.86 -12.46 -8.95
C ALA A 71 -5.17 -12.83 -10.27
N VAL A 72 -4.00 -12.26 -10.52
CA VAL A 72 -3.21 -12.52 -11.74
C VAL A 72 -2.65 -13.93 -11.75
N ASP A 73 -2.12 -14.39 -10.62
CA ASP A 73 -1.56 -15.73 -10.46
C ASP A 73 -2.61 -16.83 -10.67
N ASN A 74 -3.87 -16.58 -10.30
CA ASN A 74 -4.93 -17.59 -10.28
C ASN A 74 -5.94 -17.48 -11.43
N PHE A 75 -6.19 -16.27 -11.94
CA PHE A 75 -7.23 -16.01 -12.95
C PHE A 75 -6.71 -15.38 -14.24
N GLY A 76 -5.41 -15.06 -14.33
CA GLY A 76 -4.77 -14.48 -15.50
C GLY A 76 -4.78 -12.94 -15.50
N ARG A 77 -4.45 -12.32 -16.65
CA ARG A 77 -4.08 -10.90 -16.70
C ARG A 77 -5.27 -9.93 -16.87
N GLU A 78 -6.39 -10.44 -17.38
CA GLU A 78 -7.60 -9.64 -17.61
C GLU A 78 -8.56 -9.80 -16.43
N VAL A 79 -8.22 -9.16 -15.31
CA VAL A 79 -8.99 -9.26 -14.06
C VAL A 79 -9.69 -7.96 -13.72
N THR A 80 -10.88 -8.08 -13.13
CA THR A 80 -11.58 -6.96 -12.49
C THR A 80 -11.68 -7.26 -11.00
N LEU A 81 -10.96 -6.47 -10.19
CA LEU A 81 -11.03 -6.56 -8.74
C LEU A 81 -12.26 -5.82 -8.23
N LYS A 82 -13.20 -6.54 -7.62
CA LYS A 82 -14.31 -5.94 -6.88
C LYS A 82 -13.95 -5.88 -5.42
N VAL A 83 -13.83 -4.68 -4.87
CA VAL A 83 -13.48 -4.44 -3.48
C VAL A 83 -14.72 -3.93 -2.76
N ILE A 84 -15.26 -4.76 -1.86
CA ILE A 84 -16.39 -4.40 -1.01
C ILE A 84 -15.82 -4.06 0.36
N VAL A 85 -16.06 -2.83 0.81
CA VAL A 85 -15.66 -2.34 2.14
C VAL A 85 -16.90 -2.08 2.99
N ASP A 86 -16.73 -2.09 4.31
CA ASP A 86 -17.76 -1.61 5.23
C ASP A 86 -18.01 -0.11 5.04
N ASN A 87 -19.09 0.42 5.62
CA ASN A 87 -19.43 1.83 5.57
C ASN A 87 -18.28 2.71 6.08
N THR A 88 -17.59 3.36 5.15
CA THR A 88 -16.54 4.35 5.42
C THR A 88 -16.94 5.71 4.84
N ASP A 89 -16.30 6.77 5.32
CA ASP A 89 -16.52 8.11 4.82
C ASP A 89 -16.05 8.28 3.36
N GLU A 90 -16.72 9.16 2.63
CA GLU A 90 -16.47 9.44 1.21
C GLU A 90 -15.01 9.85 0.95
N ALA A 91 -14.41 10.62 1.87
CA ALA A 91 -13.02 11.04 1.73
C ALA A 91 -12.02 9.86 1.79
N VAL A 92 -12.30 8.82 2.59
CA VAL A 92 -11.48 7.61 2.63
C VAL A 92 -11.71 6.75 1.38
N LEU A 93 -12.94 6.66 0.87
CA LEU A 93 -13.19 5.99 -0.41
C LEU A 93 -12.44 6.66 -1.56
N ASP A 94 -12.46 7.99 -1.63
CA ASP A 94 -11.70 8.74 -2.62
C ASP A 94 -10.20 8.45 -2.52
N GLU A 95 -9.67 8.32 -1.31
CA GLU A 95 -8.28 7.94 -1.09
C GLU A 95 -7.98 6.51 -1.59
N TYR A 96 -8.89 5.56 -1.39
CA TYR A 96 -8.76 4.20 -1.90
C TYR A 96 -8.83 4.15 -3.42
N HIS A 97 -9.80 4.83 -4.03
CA HIS A 97 -9.89 4.95 -5.49
C HIS A 97 -8.64 5.59 -6.07
N ALA A 98 -8.18 6.69 -5.49
CA ALA A 98 -6.95 7.35 -5.93
C ALA A 98 -5.72 6.44 -5.73
N GLY A 99 -5.69 5.66 -4.64
CA GLY A 99 -4.65 4.68 -4.36
C GLY A 99 -4.56 3.55 -5.40
N ALA A 100 -5.67 2.87 -5.63
CA ALA A 100 -5.80 1.82 -6.64
C ALA A 100 -5.49 2.35 -8.04
N GLN A 101 -6.04 3.52 -8.40
CA GLN A 101 -5.77 4.14 -9.69
C GLN A 101 -4.29 4.53 -9.85
N ARG A 102 -3.67 5.09 -8.82
CA ARG A 102 -2.22 5.40 -8.84
C ARG A 102 -1.37 4.16 -9.08
N PHE A 103 -1.78 3.02 -8.53
CA PHE A 103 -1.12 1.73 -8.70
C PHE A 103 -1.20 1.25 -10.16
N LEU A 104 -2.40 1.26 -10.76
CA LEU A 104 -2.58 0.86 -12.17
C LEU A 104 -1.93 1.85 -13.15
N ASP A 105 -1.85 3.13 -12.79
CA ASP A 105 -1.24 4.19 -13.61
C ASP A 105 0.26 4.39 -13.35
N VAL A 106 0.94 3.47 -12.66
CA VAL A 106 2.35 3.65 -12.28
C VAL A 106 3.29 3.85 -13.48
N PHE A 107 2.97 3.24 -14.62
CA PHE A 107 3.75 3.33 -15.87
C PHE A 107 3.26 4.42 -16.82
N LYS A 108 2.08 5.01 -16.57
CA LYS A 108 1.60 6.13 -17.39
C LYS A 108 2.46 7.37 -17.12
N PRO A 109 2.83 8.14 -18.16
CA PRO A 109 3.54 9.40 -17.97
C PRO A 109 2.75 10.33 -17.05
N LYS A 110 3.44 10.93 -16.06
CA LYS A 110 2.85 11.87 -15.11
C LYS A 110 3.51 13.23 -15.27
N ILE A 111 2.70 14.27 -15.37
CA ILE A 111 3.19 15.66 -15.39
C ILE A 111 3.24 16.18 -13.96
N ILE A 112 4.44 16.34 -13.42
CA ILE A 112 4.67 16.96 -12.11
C ILE A 112 4.75 18.47 -12.33
N ARG A 113 3.83 19.22 -11.71
CA ARG A 113 3.79 20.68 -11.80
C ARG A 113 4.23 21.30 -10.48
N ARG A 114 5.14 22.27 -10.57
CA ARG A 114 5.53 23.14 -9.46
C ARG A 114 5.13 24.57 -9.74
N PHE A 115 4.43 25.17 -8.80
CA PHE A 115 3.99 26.55 -8.88
C PHE A 115 4.98 27.46 -8.15
N GLY A 116 5.42 28.51 -8.84
CA GLY A 116 6.22 29.58 -8.29
C GLY A 116 5.55 30.94 -8.49
N PHE A 117 6.06 31.95 -7.80
CA PHE A 117 5.65 33.33 -7.95
C PHE A 117 6.88 34.19 -8.21
N ASP A 118 6.89 34.88 -9.35
CA ASP A 118 7.91 35.87 -9.71
C ASP A 118 7.56 37.20 -9.05
N THR A 119 8.39 37.65 -8.13
CA THR A 119 8.16 38.92 -7.41
C THR A 119 8.51 40.14 -8.26
N ALA A 120 9.38 40.01 -9.26
CA ALA A 120 9.74 41.10 -10.16
C ALA A 120 8.62 41.34 -11.19
N SER A 121 8.10 40.28 -11.81
CA SER A 121 7.03 40.40 -12.81
C SER A 121 5.62 40.33 -12.21
N LYS A 122 5.48 40.02 -10.91
CA LYS A 122 4.21 39.76 -10.20
C LYS A 122 3.33 38.71 -10.89
N LYS A 123 3.93 37.66 -11.43
CA LYS A 123 3.21 36.59 -12.16
C LYS A 123 3.44 35.22 -11.53
N LYS A 124 2.43 34.37 -11.64
CA LYS A 124 2.52 32.95 -11.31
C LYS A 124 3.34 32.24 -12.40
N ILE A 125 4.39 31.55 -12.01
CA ILE A 125 5.18 30.68 -12.88
C ILE A 125 4.74 29.24 -12.65
N VAL A 126 4.68 28.46 -13.73
CA VAL A 126 4.46 27.01 -13.66
C VAL A 126 5.65 26.33 -14.30
N HIS A 127 6.38 25.53 -13.53
CA HIS A 127 7.34 24.57 -14.08
C HIS A 127 6.65 23.21 -14.15
N ALA A 128 6.81 22.52 -15.27
CA ALA A 128 6.31 21.18 -15.45
C ALA A 128 7.48 20.27 -15.82
N ALA A 129 7.52 19.09 -15.21
CA ALA A 129 8.39 18.00 -15.60
C ALA A 129 7.51 16.78 -15.92
N GLU A 130 7.87 16.05 -16.96
CA GLU A 130 7.25 14.74 -17.23
C GLU A 130 8.10 13.65 -16.59
N MET A 131 7.46 12.78 -15.84
CA MET A 131 8.06 11.59 -15.25
C MET A 131 7.44 10.36 -15.90
N LYS A 132 8.28 9.48 -16.42
CA LYS A 132 7.88 8.17 -16.95
C LYS A 132 8.64 7.07 -16.22
N THR A 133 7.90 6.16 -15.62
CA THR A 133 8.45 4.94 -15.01
C THR A 133 8.59 3.87 -16.08
N THR A 134 9.71 3.15 -16.10
CA THR A 134 9.90 1.99 -16.97
C THR A 134 10.36 0.81 -16.13
N VAL A 135 9.95 -0.40 -16.53
CA VAL A 135 10.33 -1.65 -15.87
C VAL A 135 11.00 -2.55 -16.91
N SER A 136 12.00 -3.32 -16.47
CA SER A 136 12.73 -4.26 -17.33
C SER A 136 11.87 -5.43 -17.82
N GLU A 137 10.73 -5.68 -17.18
CA GLU A 137 9.80 -6.77 -17.47
C GLU A 137 8.49 -6.22 -18.05
N PRO A 138 8.32 -6.22 -19.39
CA PRO A 138 7.13 -5.66 -20.04
C PRO A 138 5.81 -6.33 -19.62
N GLN A 139 5.88 -7.55 -19.10
CA GLN A 139 4.71 -8.30 -18.63
C GLN A 139 4.06 -7.61 -17.42
N VAL A 140 4.84 -6.95 -16.57
CA VAL A 140 4.33 -6.21 -15.39
C VAL A 140 3.53 -4.99 -15.85
N GLU A 141 4.02 -4.27 -16.86
CA GLU A 141 3.30 -3.14 -17.45
C GLU A 141 1.98 -3.58 -18.08
N GLN A 142 1.98 -4.71 -18.79
CA GLN A 142 0.77 -5.26 -19.40
C GLN A 142 -0.29 -5.60 -18.34
N VAL A 143 0.11 -6.30 -17.26
CA VAL A 143 -0.79 -6.70 -16.17
C VAL A 143 -1.46 -5.50 -15.51
N LEU A 144 -0.69 -4.47 -15.15
CA LEU A 144 -1.26 -3.28 -14.50
C LEU A 144 -2.13 -2.46 -15.45
N SER A 145 -1.85 -2.51 -16.75
CA SER A 145 -2.62 -1.77 -17.76
C SER A 145 -3.95 -2.44 -18.12
N SER A 146 -4.07 -3.77 -18.01
CA SER A 146 -5.29 -4.53 -18.32
C SER A 146 -6.23 -4.70 -17.13
N ALA A 147 -5.70 -4.65 -15.91
CA ALA A 147 -6.49 -4.78 -14.70
C ALA A 147 -7.49 -3.63 -14.55
N LYS A 148 -8.67 -3.96 -14.03
CA LYS A 148 -9.70 -2.99 -13.64
C LYS A 148 -10.06 -3.19 -12.18
N PHE A 149 -10.66 -2.18 -11.59
CA PHE A 149 -11.18 -2.29 -10.23
C PHE A 149 -12.49 -1.53 -10.07
N ASP A 150 -13.26 -1.95 -9.08
CA ASP A 150 -14.49 -1.31 -8.62
C ASP A 150 -14.49 -1.38 -7.09
N ILE A 151 -14.79 -0.27 -6.44
CA ILE A 151 -14.83 -0.19 -4.97
C ILE A 151 -16.21 0.28 -4.56
N SER A 152 -16.85 -0.46 -3.67
CA SER A 152 -18.19 -0.16 -3.18
C SER A 152 -18.29 -0.35 -1.67
N CYS A 153 -19.15 0.43 -1.03
CA CYS A 153 -19.56 0.18 0.36
C CYS A 153 -20.78 -0.72 0.40
N GLU A 154 -20.75 -1.68 1.32
CA GLU A 154 -21.90 -2.53 1.62
C GLU A 154 -21.92 -2.85 3.12
N ASP A 155 -23.10 -2.82 3.73
CA ASP A 155 -23.32 -3.38 5.06
C ASP A 155 -23.90 -4.80 4.88
N SER A 156 -23.04 -5.82 4.92
CA SER A 156 -23.45 -7.20 4.68
C SER A 156 -22.66 -8.25 5.43
N GLY A 157 -23.12 -9.50 5.32
CA GLY A 157 -22.42 -10.64 5.91
C GLY A 157 -20.98 -10.81 5.41
N LEU A 158 -20.64 -10.25 4.24
CA LEU A 158 -19.27 -10.27 3.71
C LEU A 158 -18.35 -9.33 4.49
N THR A 159 -18.78 -8.11 4.78
CA THR A 159 -17.99 -7.14 5.56
C THR A 159 -17.85 -7.59 7.00
N PHE A 160 -18.92 -8.17 7.58
CA PHE A 160 -18.83 -8.82 8.89
C PHE A 160 -17.84 -10.01 8.92
N ALA A 161 -17.79 -10.83 7.88
CA ALA A 161 -16.82 -11.91 7.79
C ALA A 161 -15.37 -11.38 7.71
N ALA A 162 -15.16 -10.27 6.98
CA ALA A 162 -13.88 -9.59 6.92
C ALA A 162 -13.42 -9.08 8.31
N ASP A 163 -14.32 -8.53 9.12
CA ASP A 163 -14.01 -8.09 10.49
C ASP A 163 -13.56 -9.24 11.39
N ILE A 164 -14.24 -10.39 11.32
CA ILE A 164 -13.83 -11.57 12.10
C ILE A 164 -12.43 -12.03 11.66
N LEU A 165 -12.15 -12.02 10.34
CA LEU A 165 -10.83 -12.37 9.81
C LEU A 165 -9.73 -11.42 10.33
N VAL A 166 -9.95 -10.12 10.20
CA VAL A 166 -9.01 -9.09 10.66
C VAL A 166 -8.80 -9.19 12.17
N GLY A 167 -9.87 -9.39 12.94
CA GLY A 167 -9.80 -9.55 14.40
C GLY A 167 -9.00 -10.78 14.82
N SER A 168 -9.22 -11.92 14.14
CA SER A 168 -8.50 -13.17 14.41
C SER A 168 -7.02 -13.07 14.06
N LEU A 169 -6.70 -12.54 12.88
CA LEU A 169 -5.34 -12.28 12.43
C LEU A 169 -4.60 -11.34 13.37
N ARG A 170 -5.24 -10.20 13.73
CA ARG A 170 -4.68 -9.23 14.66
C ARG A 170 -4.38 -9.87 16.00
N HIS A 171 -5.31 -10.65 16.55
CA HIS A 171 -5.09 -11.33 17.82
C HIS A 171 -3.89 -12.29 17.75
N HIS A 172 -3.81 -13.09 16.67
CA HIS A 172 -2.70 -14.01 16.45
C HIS A 172 -1.35 -13.29 16.37
N LEU A 173 -1.24 -12.27 15.51
CA LEU A 173 -0.01 -11.50 15.32
C LEU A 173 0.42 -10.77 16.59
N MET A 174 -0.54 -10.19 17.33
CA MET A 174 -0.24 -9.50 18.59
C MET A 174 0.33 -10.46 19.65
N ASN A 175 -0.22 -11.68 19.76
CA ASN A 175 0.33 -12.67 20.69
C ASN A 175 1.75 -13.08 20.29
N LYS A 176 2.01 -13.30 18.99
CA LYS A 176 3.36 -13.59 18.49
C LYS A 176 4.36 -12.48 18.83
N VAL A 177 3.97 -11.22 18.61
CA VAL A 177 4.81 -10.05 18.93
C VAL A 177 5.03 -9.92 20.44
N LYS A 178 4.02 -10.24 21.26
CA LYS A 178 4.15 -10.23 22.72
C LYS A 178 5.15 -11.28 23.21
N ASP A 179 5.15 -12.46 22.60
CA ASP A 179 5.97 -13.59 23.05
C ASP A 179 7.42 -13.51 22.53
N ALA A 180 7.62 -13.10 21.28
CA ALA A 180 8.92 -13.12 20.60
C ALA A 180 9.52 -11.73 20.32
N GLY A 181 8.77 -10.66 20.60
CA GLY A 181 9.14 -9.30 20.23
C GLY A 181 8.79 -8.94 18.78
N PRO A 182 9.10 -7.70 18.34
CA PRO A 182 8.81 -7.23 16.99
C PRO A 182 9.56 -8.02 15.91
N GLY A 183 8.83 -8.50 14.90
CA GLY A 183 9.36 -9.34 13.82
C GLY A 183 8.77 -8.98 12.46
N SER A 184 8.99 -9.82 11.44
CA SER A 184 8.35 -9.66 10.13
C SER A 184 6.88 -10.09 10.21
N LEU A 185 5.94 -9.16 10.09
CA LEU A 185 4.51 -9.41 10.24
C LEU A 185 3.89 -10.11 9.03
N ASN A 186 4.54 -10.01 7.86
CA ASN A 186 4.06 -10.55 6.60
C ASN A 186 4.84 -11.81 6.17
N SER A 187 5.32 -12.58 7.15
CA SER A 187 6.09 -13.81 6.92
C SER A 187 5.24 -15.06 7.15
N LYS A 188 5.61 -16.19 6.56
CA LYS A 188 4.95 -17.49 6.89
C LYS A 188 5.15 -17.85 8.36
N GLY A 189 6.25 -17.44 8.97
CA GLY A 189 6.51 -17.62 10.41
C GLY A 189 5.52 -16.85 11.29
N ALA A 190 5.15 -15.62 10.89
CA ALA A 190 4.23 -14.78 11.64
C ALA A 190 2.81 -15.34 11.69
N ILE A 191 2.36 -16.00 10.62
CA ILE A 191 1.02 -16.61 10.54
C ILE A 191 1.01 -18.09 10.96
N ALA A 192 2.16 -18.65 11.31
CA ALA A 192 2.27 -20.06 11.66
C ALA A 192 1.43 -20.38 12.91
N GLY A 193 0.48 -21.30 12.75
CA GLY A 193 -0.47 -21.71 13.78
C GLY A 193 -1.82 -20.97 13.72
N HIS A 194 -2.00 -20.03 12.79
CA HIS A 194 -3.33 -19.49 12.49
C HIS A 194 -4.16 -20.53 11.71
N VAL A 195 -5.48 -20.58 11.96
CA VAL A 195 -6.40 -21.57 11.33
C VAL A 195 -6.37 -21.53 9.80
N LEU A 196 -6.28 -20.33 9.23
CA LEU A 196 -6.16 -20.11 7.78
C LEU A 196 -4.71 -20.02 7.26
N ALA A 197 -3.68 -20.39 8.03
CA ALA A 197 -2.29 -20.14 7.64
C ALA A 197 -1.90 -20.74 6.28
N HIS A 198 -2.53 -21.85 5.88
CA HIS A 198 -2.29 -22.52 4.59
C HIS A 198 -3.06 -21.89 3.42
N GLN A 199 -4.07 -21.07 3.70
CA GLN A 199 -4.88 -20.33 2.73
C GLN A 199 -4.56 -18.83 2.73
N MET A 200 -3.43 -18.43 3.31
CA MET A 200 -2.99 -17.03 3.27
C MET A 200 -2.08 -16.75 2.09
N TYR A 201 -2.42 -15.72 1.31
CA TYR A 201 -1.59 -15.24 0.22
C TYR A 201 -0.73 -14.05 0.65
N GLY A 202 0.47 -13.95 0.07
CA GLY A 202 1.38 -12.83 0.28
C GLY A 202 2.28 -12.94 1.51
N ALA A 203 2.21 -14.04 2.26
CA ALA A 203 3.18 -14.37 3.31
C ALA A 203 4.38 -15.14 2.72
N SER A 204 5.59 -14.59 2.86
CA SER A 204 6.80 -15.28 2.40
C SER A 204 7.95 -15.21 3.40
N ASN A 205 8.79 -16.24 3.36
CA ASN A 205 10.03 -16.34 4.13
C ASN A 205 11.28 -16.30 3.24
N LEU A 206 11.14 -16.21 1.91
CA LEU A 206 12.30 -16.18 1.03
C LEU A 206 12.97 -14.80 1.13
N PRO A 207 14.30 -14.69 1.23
CA PRO A 207 14.99 -13.40 1.25
C PRO A 207 14.68 -12.54 0.01
N SER A 208 14.51 -13.17 -1.15
CA SER A 208 14.09 -12.52 -2.41
C SER A 208 12.60 -12.16 -2.47
N GLN A 209 11.82 -12.54 -1.45
CA GLN A 209 10.38 -12.29 -1.33
C GLN A 209 10.03 -11.72 0.05
N GLN A 210 11.02 -11.18 0.78
CA GLN A 210 10.76 -10.51 2.04
C GLN A 210 9.78 -9.36 1.76
N SER A 211 8.75 -9.23 2.60
CA SER A 211 7.77 -8.17 2.38
C SER A 211 8.47 -6.82 2.36
N LEU A 212 8.33 -6.11 1.23
CA LEU A 212 8.82 -4.74 1.08
C LEU A 212 8.31 -3.85 2.20
N LEU A 213 7.09 -4.11 2.68
CA LEU A 213 6.43 -3.33 3.73
C LEU A 213 6.99 -3.65 5.12
N ASP A 214 7.37 -4.89 5.38
CA ASP A 214 8.11 -5.23 6.62
C ASP A 214 9.47 -4.52 6.66
N THR A 215 10.03 -4.16 5.50
CA THR A 215 11.28 -3.40 5.37
C THR A 215 11.04 -1.91 5.50
N MET A 216 10.09 -1.36 4.74
CA MET A 216 9.74 0.08 4.75
C MET A 216 9.20 0.53 6.10
N TYR A 217 8.29 -0.26 6.67
CA TYR A 217 7.55 0.03 7.91
C TYR A 217 8.02 -0.85 9.07
N ARG A 218 9.31 -1.18 9.08
CA ARG A 218 9.95 -1.94 10.14
C ARG A 218 9.78 -1.25 11.49
N HIS A 219 9.52 -2.05 12.54
CA HIS A 219 9.53 -1.56 13.91
C HIS A 219 10.96 -1.13 14.33
N PRO A 220 11.17 0.01 15.00
CA PRO A 220 12.50 0.49 15.39
C PRO A 220 13.31 -0.46 16.26
N GLN A 221 12.63 -1.25 17.10
CA GLN A 221 13.28 -2.23 17.97
C GLN A 221 13.55 -3.56 17.27
N ARG A 222 13.16 -3.73 16.00
CA ARG A 222 13.47 -4.94 15.24
C ARG A 222 14.91 -4.86 14.74
N PRO A 223 15.75 -5.90 14.97
CA PRO A 223 17.12 -5.95 14.47
C PRO A 223 17.19 -5.79 12.94
N LEU A 224 18.28 -5.18 12.46
CA LEU A 224 18.69 -5.25 11.06
C LEU A 224 19.21 -6.67 10.81
N GLU A 225 18.46 -7.46 10.05
CA GLU A 225 18.90 -8.76 9.51
C GLU A 225 19.82 -8.56 8.30
#